data_AF-A0A1V9ZFB8-F1
#
_entry.id   AF-A0A1V9ZFB8-F1
#
_cell.length_a   1.000
_cell.length_b   1.000
_cell.length_c   1.000
_cell.angle_alpha   90.00
_cell.angle_beta   90.00
_cell.angle_gamma   90.00
#
_symmetry.space_group_name_H-M   'P 1'
#
loop_
_entity.id
_entity.type
_entity.pdbx_description
1 polymer ?
#
loop_
_entity_poly.entity_id
_entity_poly.type
_entity_poly.pdbx_seq_one_letter_code
_entity_poly.pdbx_strand_id
1 'polypeptide(L)'
;MSSNVPTKRKVSERRQIQCRNNQRRYREQARNYMNLLERQVTELQHETARLEGHVDTWKSTLKYRLLRSSHSNDLERVREYWQVMATGYATQDPSYAARQIALIKNLMTEDVDLVGSHGIQKFIEQRQQYAYTFQSIHKAPYTFEVIPINQEEHIIRSTGSLILGVNEETIRVICPQIISNQRLVSRLVGQKLLCPLQMTFYMSDNGHGSKAYRLETSLDFTSGLLGLLGNLMDVVEVMNGAHINGSGEIMNTRTIPIVPAPSLPAAPYMISKRIYRQMQCRNNRRKYRAEAKAHLEMLEHSVEHLTKETVRLEGHLESLSLAVM
;
A
#
# COMPACT_ATOMS: atom_id res chain seq x y z
N MET A 1 -88.21 -5.65 60.72
CA MET A 1 -88.19 -4.20 60.43
C MET A 1 -87.23 -3.92 59.29
N SER A 2 -87.58 -2.92 58.48
CA SER A 2 -87.17 -2.64 57.10
C SER A 2 -85.70 -2.72 56.72
N SER A 3 -85.51 -3.21 55.50
CA SER A 3 -84.37 -3.04 54.60
C SER A 3 -83.90 -1.58 54.49
N ASN A 4 -82.59 -1.36 54.44
CA ASN A 4 -82.03 -0.15 53.85
C ASN A 4 -80.72 -0.47 53.11
N VAL A 5 -80.85 -0.94 51.87
CA VAL A 5 -79.72 -1.08 50.94
C VAL A 5 -79.49 0.29 50.30
N PRO A 6 -78.30 0.89 50.39
CA PRO A 6 -78.05 2.20 49.80
C PRO A 6 -78.08 2.10 48.27
N THR A 7 -79.12 2.64 47.66
CA THR A 7 -79.25 2.75 46.21
C THR A 7 -78.20 3.73 45.69
N LYS A 8 -77.13 3.21 45.10
CA LYS A 8 -76.17 4.01 44.31
C LYS A 8 -76.96 4.78 43.24
N ARG A 9 -77.00 6.11 43.34
CA ARG A 9 -77.60 6.98 42.31
C ARG A 9 -76.98 6.63 40.96
N LYS A 10 -77.81 6.15 40.01
CA LYS A 10 -77.38 5.81 38.66
C LYS A 10 -76.76 7.06 38.02
N VAL A 11 -75.47 6.98 37.70
CA VAL A 11 -74.75 8.01 36.96
C VAL A 11 -75.54 8.31 35.69
N SER A 12 -75.89 9.59 35.45
CA SER A 12 -76.70 9.94 34.28
C SER A 12 -76.04 9.42 33.01
N GLU A 13 -76.86 8.94 32.09
CA GLU A 13 -76.42 8.34 30.83
C GLU A 13 -75.40 9.23 30.08
N ARG A 14 -75.61 10.55 30.11
CA ARG A 14 -74.68 11.57 29.59
C ARG A 14 -73.29 11.48 30.22
N ARG A 15 -73.18 11.32 31.54
CA ARG A 15 -71.91 11.28 32.27
C ARG A 15 -71.19 9.94 32.06
N GLN A 16 -71.92 8.85 31.84
CA GLN A 16 -71.34 7.55 31.44
C GLN A 16 -70.77 7.59 30.01
N ILE A 17 -71.51 8.20 29.07
CA ILE A 17 -71.05 8.42 27.69
C ILE A 17 -69.81 9.31 27.68
N GLN A 18 -69.80 10.40 28.48
CA GLN A 18 -68.65 11.30 28.58
C GLN A 18 -67.42 10.61 29.19
N CYS A 19 -67.60 9.77 30.21
CA CYS A 19 -66.51 8.96 30.78
C CYS A 19 -65.94 7.96 29.76
N ARG A 20 -66.80 7.27 29.01
CA ARG A 20 -66.37 6.36 27.91
C ARG A 20 -65.61 7.11 26.81
N ASN A 21 -66.10 8.27 26.41
CA ASN A 21 -65.45 9.11 25.38
C ASN A 21 -64.11 9.66 25.86
N ASN A 22 -64.02 10.10 27.12
CA ASN A 22 -62.75 10.55 27.71
C ASN A 22 -61.75 9.38 27.85
N GLN A 23 -62.18 8.21 28.33
CA GLN A 23 -61.33 7.01 28.40
C GLN A 23 -60.84 6.57 27.01
N ARG A 24 -61.70 6.66 25.99
CA ARG A 24 -61.32 6.38 24.60
C ARG A 24 -60.24 7.37 24.11
N ARG A 25 -60.42 8.67 24.38
CA ARG A 25 -59.43 9.70 24.05
C ARG A 25 -58.09 9.48 24.75
N TYR A 26 -58.08 9.14 26.04
CA TYR A 26 -56.83 8.84 26.75
C TYR A 26 -56.12 7.59 26.21
N ARG A 27 -56.88 6.53 25.87
CA ARG A 27 -56.31 5.32 25.24
C ARG A 27 -55.74 5.62 23.85
N GLU A 28 -56.39 6.49 23.10
CA GLU A 28 -55.94 6.92 21.78
C GLU A 28 -54.69 7.82 21.87
N GLN A 29 -54.66 8.77 22.80
CA GLN A 29 -53.47 9.58 23.09
C GLN A 29 -52.28 8.72 23.53
N ALA A 30 -52.51 7.74 24.41
CA ALA A 30 -51.45 6.82 24.85
C ALA A 30 -50.93 5.95 23.68
N ARG A 31 -51.81 5.46 22.79
CA ARG A 31 -51.40 4.72 21.59
C ARG A 31 -50.60 5.59 20.63
N ASN A 32 -51.05 6.81 20.37
CA ASN A 32 -50.34 7.74 19.49
C ASN A 32 -48.96 8.10 20.02
N TYR A 33 -48.84 8.31 21.34
CA TYR A 33 -47.56 8.54 22.01
C TYR A 33 -46.63 7.31 21.92
N MET A 34 -47.17 6.11 22.13
CA MET A 34 -46.41 4.87 22.01
C MET A 34 -45.90 4.65 20.58
N ASN A 35 -46.75 4.84 19.57
CA ASN A 35 -46.37 4.76 18.16
C ASN A 35 -45.30 5.79 17.78
N LEU A 36 -45.39 7.02 18.33
CA LEU A 36 -44.38 8.06 18.12
C LEU A 36 -43.03 7.62 18.71
N LEU A 37 -43.05 7.10 19.94
CA LEU A 37 -41.85 6.63 20.63
C LEU A 37 -41.22 5.44 19.91
N GLU A 38 -42.03 4.48 19.46
CA GLU A 38 -41.56 3.35 18.64
C GLU A 38 -40.87 3.85 17.37
N ARG A 39 -41.48 4.80 16.66
CA ARG A 39 -40.88 5.41 15.46
C ARG A 39 -39.54 6.09 15.78
N GLN A 40 -39.49 6.85 16.88
CA GLN A 40 -38.26 7.53 17.31
C GLN A 40 -37.17 6.53 17.70
N VAL A 41 -37.50 5.44 18.39
CA VAL A 41 -36.55 4.38 18.73
C VAL A 41 -36.00 3.73 17.47
N THR A 42 -36.86 3.40 16.50
CA THR A 42 -36.42 2.84 15.21
C THR A 42 -35.53 3.81 14.44
N GLU A 43 -35.91 5.08 14.38
CA GLU A 43 -35.12 6.13 13.72
C GLU A 43 -33.74 6.31 14.37
N LEU A 44 -33.68 6.36 15.70
CA LEU A 44 -32.44 6.43 16.45
C LEU A 44 -31.59 5.17 16.28
N GLN A 45 -32.18 3.97 16.27
CA GLN A 45 -31.47 2.71 16.02
C GLN A 45 -30.81 2.70 14.63
N HIS A 46 -31.52 3.17 13.60
CA HIS A 46 -30.95 3.31 12.26
C HIS A 46 -29.79 4.32 12.25
N GLU A 47 -29.95 5.44 12.94
CA GLU A 47 -28.91 6.46 13.01
C GLU A 47 -27.68 5.98 13.78
N THR A 48 -27.85 5.27 14.89
CA THR A 48 -26.75 4.63 15.63
C THR A 48 -26.00 3.65 14.74
N ALA A 49 -26.70 2.73 14.06
CA ALA A 49 -26.06 1.78 13.16
C ALA A 49 -25.29 2.47 12.01
N ARG A 50 -25.85 3.56 11.46
CA ARG A 50 -25.20 4.38 10.43
C ARG A 50 -23.91 5.04 10.95
N LEU A 51 -23.98 5.65 12.13
CA LEU A 51 -22.84 6.33 12.75
C LEU A 51 -21.75 5.33 13.18
N GLU A 52 -22.12 4.16 13.70
CA GLU A 52 -21.18 3.08 14.00
C GLU A 52 -20.44 2.61 12.73
N GLY A 53 -21.18 2.41 11.63
CA GLY A 53 -20.57 2.07 10.33
C GLY A 53 -19.63 3.15 9.81
N HIS A 54 -19.96 4.43 10.00
CA HIS A 54 -19.02 5.51 9.71
C HIS A 54 -17.78 5.39 10.59
N VAL A 55 -17.91 5.32 11.91
CA VAL A 55 -16.78 5.22 12.84
C VAL A 55 -15.83 4.07 12.48
N ASP A 56 -16.36 2.91 12.11
CA ASP A 56 -15.54 1.76 11.71
C ASP A 56 -14.79 2.02 10.38
N THR A 57 -15.44 2.68 9.43
CA THR A 57 -14.81 3.12 8.18
C THR A 57 -13.69 4.13 8.44
N TRP A 58 -13.93 5.13 9.30
CA TRP A 58 -12.95 6.13 9.69
C TRP A 58 -11.76 5.50 10.41
N LYS A 59 -12.00 4.63 11.39
CA LYS A 59 -10.94 3.88 12.11
C LYS A 59 -10.08 3.08 11.13
N SER A 60 -10.69 2.38 10.18
CA SER A 60 -9.99 1.58 9.17
C SER A 60 -9.13 2.46 8.27
N THR A 61 -9.68 3.60 7.83
CA THR A 61 -8.97 4.56 6.98
C THR A 61 -7.79 5.22 7.69
N LEU A 62 -7.95 5.56 8.97
CA LEU A 62 -6.88 6.13 9.79
C LEU A 62 -5.78 5.10 10.06
N LYS A 63 -6.14 3.87 10.42
CA LYS A 63 -5.20 2.76 10.62
C LYS A 63 -4.35 2.53 9.36
N TYR A 64 -5.00 2.49 8.18
CA TYR A 64 -4.30 2.35 6.90
C TYR A 64 -3.30 3.49 6.65
N ARG A 65 -3.71 4.75 6.88
CA ARG A 65 -2.83 5.92 6.71
C ARG A 65 -1.64 5.91 7.65
N LEU A 66 -1.85 5.58 8.93
CA LEU A 66 -0.79 5.50 9.93
C LEU A 66 0.22 4.41 9.57
N LEU A 67 -0.25 3.19 9.25
CA LEU A 67 0.64 2.12 8.82
C LEU A 67 1.41 2.50 7.55
N ARG A 68 0.75 3.09 6.55
CA ARG A 68 1.42 3.55 5.33
C ARG A 68 2.55 4.56 5.63
N SER A 69 2.33 5.47 6.58
CA SER A 69 3.35 6.45 6.98
C SER A 69 4.57 5.81 7.65
N SER A 70 4.36 4.75 8.44
CA SER A 70 5.44 4.00 9.11
C SER A 70 6.38 3.29 8.13
N HIS A 71 5.89 2.88 6.97
CA HIS A 71 6.66 2.17 5.94
C HIS A 71 7.31 3.11 4.88
N SER A 72 7.32 4.43 5.13
CA SER A 72 7.89 5.42 4.21
C SER A 72 9.36 5.19 3.89
N ASN A 73 10.16 4.74 4.85
CA ASN A 73 11.58 4.45 4.62
C ASN A 73 11.79 3.32 3.60
N ASP A 74 10.93 2.32 3.60
CA ASP A 74 11.05 1.15 2.73
C ASP A 74 10.63 1.51 1.30
N LEU A 75 9.61 2.36 1.18
CA LEU A 75 9.23 2.98 -0.08
C LEU A 75 10.40 3.75 -0.70
N GLU A 76 11.12 4.55 0.08
CA GLU A 76 12.29 5.28 -0.42
C GLU A 76 13.46 4.36 -0.78
N ARG A 77 13.69 3.26 -0.05
CA ARG A 77 14.69 2.24 -0.44
C ARG A 77 14.33 1.58 -1.78
N VAL A 78 13.05 1.29 -2.01
CA VAL A 78 12.59 0.75 -3.31
C VAL A 78 12.74 1.81 -4.42
N ARG A 79 12.49 3.10 -4.16
CA ARG A 79 12.79 4.16 -5.15
C ARG A 79 14.28 4.25 -5.47
N GLU A 80 15.13 4.21 -4.45
CA GLU A 80 16.59 4.22 -4.63
C GLU A 80 17.02 3.01 -5.47
N TYR A 81 16.43 1.84 -5.26
CA TYR A 81 16.66 0.67 -6.12
C TYR A 81 16.35 0.95 -7.59
N TRP A 82 15.20 1.55 -7.90
CA TRP A 82 14.86 1.91 -9.28
C TRP A 82 15.83 2.92 -9.89
N GLN A 83 16.31 3.88 -9.11
CA GLN A 83 17.27 4.89 -9.56
C GLN A 83 18.66 4.29 -9.81
N VAL A 84 19.19 3.52 -8.84
CA VAL A 84 20.52 2.92 -8.92
C VAL A 84 20.60 1.85 -10.01
N MET A 85 19.49 1.16 -10.27
CA MET A 85 19.37 0.17 -11.34
C MET A 85 18.80 0.76 -12.65
N ALA A 86 18.69 2.09 -12.76
CA ALA A 86 18.04 2.75 -13.89
C ALA A 86 18.65 2.35 -15.24
N THR A 87 19.96 2.11 -15.29
CA THR A 87 20.71 1.74 -16.49
C THR A 87 21.13 0.26 -16.52
N GLY A 88 20.53 -0.58 -15.68
CA GLY A 88 20.94 -1.99 -15.51
C GLY A 88 22.19 -2.15 -14.63
N TYR A 89 22.78 -3.35 -14.66
CA TYR A 89 23.96 -3.68 -13.86
C TYR A 89 25.24 -3.13 -14.48
N ALA A 90 26.10 -2.52 -13.67
CA ALA A 90 27.30 -1.82 -14.12
C ALA A 90 28.49 -2.76 -14.34
N THR A 91 28.54 -3.44 -15.48
CA THR A 91 29.64 -4.37 -15.80
C THR A 91 31.01 -3.68 -15.96
N GLN A 92 31.02 -2.40 -16.33
CA GLN A 92 32.23 -1.62 -16.63
C GLN A 92 32.69 -0.70 -15.48
N ASP A 93 31.91 -0.59 -14.41
CA ASP A 93 32.26 0.21 -13.22
C ASP A 93 32.13 -0.65 -11.96
N PRO A 94 33.23 -1.28 -11.51
CA PRO A 94 33.21 -2.14 -10.34
C PRO A 94 32.80 -1.42 -9.05
N SER A 95 33.08 -0.12 -8.94
CA SER A 95 32.73 0.66 -7.75
C SER A 95 31.23 0.89 -7.68
N TYR A 96 30.61 1.19 -8.82
CA TYR A 96 29.18 1.36 -8.94
C TYR A 96 28.45 0.01 -8.83
N ALA A 97 28.99 -1.07 -9.42
CA ALA A 97 28.48 -2.43 -9.22
C ALA A 97 28.49 -2.85 -7.75
N ALA A 98 29.55 -2.53 -7.00
CA ALA A 98 29.60 -2.79 -5.56
C ALA A 98 28.50 -2.03 -4.80
N ARG A 99 28.20 -0.79 -5.20
CA ARG A 99 27.06 -0.02 -4.66
C ARG A 99 25.72 -0.68 -5.00
N GLN A 100 25.53 -1.13 -6.25
CA GLN A 100 24.32 -1.84 -6.67
C GLN A 100 24.10 -3.11 -5.84
N ILE A 101 25.14 -3.93 -5.66
CA ILE A 101 25.08 -5.16 -4.84
C ILE A 101 24.77 -4.83 -3.38
N ALA A 102 25.43 -3.83 -2.80
CA ALA A 102 25.20 -3.43 -1.41
C ALA A 102 23.76 -2.98 -1.18
N LEU A 103 23.17 -2.28 -2.15
CA LEU A 103 21.78 -1.85 -2.10
C LEU A 103 20.81 -3.03 -2.19
N ILE A 104 21.05 -3.99 -3.10
CA ILE A 104 20.24 -5.21 -3.19
C ILE A 104 20.29 -5.99 -1.87
N LYS A 105 21.49 -6.17 -1.28
CA LYS A 105 21.69 -6.84 0.02
C LYS A 105 21.04 -6.13 1.20
N ASN A 106 20.87 -4.82 1.12
CA ASN A 106 20.17 -4.04 2.11
C ASN A 106 18.64 -4.14 1.95
N LEU A 107 18.15 -4.25 0.72
CA LEU A 107 16.73 -4.30 0.42
C LEU A 107 16.10 -5.69 0.65
N MET A 108 16.83 -6.77 0.36
CA MET A 108 16.32 -8.14 0.35
C MET A 108 16.98 -9.02 1.41
N THR A 109 16.28 -10.06 1.86
CA THR A 109 16.87 -11.14 2.66
C THR A 109 17.82 -11.98 1.79
N GLU A 110 18.72 -12.73 2.41
CA GLU A 110 19.68 -13.57 1.67
C GLU A 110 18.99 -14.70 0.91
N ASP A 111 17.88 -15.20 1.45
CA ASP A 111 17.05 -16.31 1.01
C ASP A 111 15.77 -15.86 0.26
N VAL A 112 15.73 -14.61 -0.23
CA VAL A 112 14.55 -14.04 -0.89
C VAL A 112 13.93 -14.98 -1.93
N ASP A 113 12.62 -15.18 -1.84
CA ASP A 113 11.83 -15.93 -2.83
C ASP A 113 11.60 -15.06 -4.08
N LEU A 114 11.98 -15.57 -5.26
CA LEU A 114 11.89 -14.90 -6.55
C LEU A 114 10.82 -15.53 -7.47
N VAL A 115 9.90 -16.34 -6.93
CA VAL A 115 8.88 -17.11 -7.66
C VAL A 115 9.49 -18.08 -8.66
N GLY A 116 9.69 -19.32 -8.23
CA GLY A 116 10.33 -20.37 -9.02
C GLY A 116 11.84 -20.44 -8.82
N SER A 117 12.41 -19.52 -8.02
CA SER A 117 13.80 -19.60 -7.59
C SER A 117 14.02 -18.85 -6.28
N HIS A 118 15.17 -19.08 -5.63
CA HIS A 118 15.45 -18.55 -4.30
C HIS A 118 16.87 -17.97 -4.23
N GLY A 119 17.02 -16.94 -3.42
CA GLY A 119 18.30 -16.39 -3.01
C GLY A 119 18.73 -15.13 -3.75
N ILE A 120 19.34 -14.23 -3.00
CA ILE A 120 19.80 -12.92 -3.48
C ILE A 120 20.87 -13.02 -4.57
N GLN A 121 21.68 -14.09 -4.53
CA GLN A 121 22.76 -14.30 -5.49
C GLN A 121 22.20 -14.51 -6.89
N LYS A 122 21.15 -15.33 -7.03
CA LYS A 122 20.47 -15.55 -8.30
C LYS A 122 19.83 -14.26 -8.84
N PHE A 123 19.31 -13.41 -7.95
CA PHE A 123 18.80 -12.09 -8.35
C PHE A 123 19.89 -11.20 -8.94
N ILE A 124 21.08 -11.19 -8.35
CA ILE A 124 22.24 -10.42 -8.84
C ILE A 124 22.70 -10.98 -10.20
N GLU A 125 22.83 -12.30 -10.33
CA GLU A 125 23.24 -12.98 -11.56
C GLU A 125 22.29 -12.66 -12.72
N GLN A 126 20.98 -12.66 -12.49
CA GLN A 126 20.02 -12.27 -13.52
C GLN A 126 20.25 -10.83 -14.00
N ARG A 127 20.63 -9.91 -13.12
CA ARG A 127 20.88 -8.50 -13.49
C ARG A 127 22.19 -8.36 -14.28
N GLN A 128 23.19 -9.17 -13.97
CA GLN A 128 24.40 -9.29 -14.78
C GLN A 128 24.08 -9.89 -16.15
N GLN A 129 23.30 -10.97 -16.21
CA GLN A 129 22.90 -11.62 -17.46
C GLN A 129 22.17 -10.64 -18.39
N TYR A 130 21.26 -9.83 -17.85
CA TYR A 130 20.62 -8.77 -18.60
C TYR A 130 21.63 -7.79 -19.22
N ALA A 131 22.64 -7.35 -18.45
CA ALA A 131 23.66 -6.42 -18.92
C ALA A 131 24.55 -7.00 -20.05
N TYR A 132 24.69 -8.32 -20.12
CA TYR A 132 25.40 -9.00 -21.23
C TYR A 132 24.49 -9.35 -22.41
N THR A 133 23.18 -9.47 -22.19
CA THR A 133 22.23 -9.94 -23.20
C THR A 133 21.64 -8.81 -24.02
N PHE A 134 21.35 -7.67 -23.39
CA PHE A 134 20.74 -6.51 -24.05
C PHE A 134 21.77 -5.43 -24.31
N GLN A 135 21.64 -4.75 -25.45
CA GLN A 135 22.54 -3.66 -25.84
C GLN A 135 22.44 -2.45 -24.90
N SER A 136 21.23 -2.17 -24.41
CA SER A 136 20.97 -1.12 -23.43
C SER A 136 19.80 -1.50 -22.55
N ILE A 137 19.78 -0.97 -21.33
CA ILE A 137 18.72 -1.19 -20.36
C ILE A 137 18.37 0.17 -19.77
N HIS A 138 17.09 0.52 -19.79
CA HIS A 138 16.59 1.68 -19.08
C HIS A 138 15.32 1.32 -18.30
N LYS A 139 15.28 1.71 -17.04
CA LYS A 139 14.09 1.59 -16.19
C LYS A 139 13.45 2.96 -16.00
N ALA A 140 12.16 3.05 -16.25
CA ALA A 140 11.36 4.25 -16.07
C ALA A 140 10.20 3.95 -15.10
N PRO A 141 10.29 4.31 -13.82
CA PRO A 141 9.21 4.08 -12.88
C PRO A 141 8.03 5.05 -13.11
N TYR A 142 6.81 4.57 -12.90
CA TYR A 142 5.58 5.37 -12.97
C TYR A 142 4.94 5.56 -11.61
N THR A 143 4.74 4.47 -10.88
CA THR A 143 4.03 4.51 -9.59
C THR A 143 4.72 3.65 -8.57
N PHE A 144 4.58 4.07 -7.31
CA PHE A 144 4.97 3.30 -6.14
C PHE A 144 3.83 3.37 -5.13
N GLU A 145 3.45 2.21 -4.61
CA GLU A 145 2.37 2.06 -3.67
C GLU A 145 2.82 1.17 -2.51
N VAL A 146 2.42 1.58 -1.31
CA VAL A 146 2.61 0.79 -0.09
C VAL A 146 1.25 0.26 0.31
N ILE A 147 1.15 -1.05 0.43
CA ILE A 147 -0.04 -1.79 0.84
C ILE A 147 0.27 -2.42 2.20
N PRO A 148 -0.08 -1.78 3.33
CA PRO A 148 0.14 -2.35 4.65
C PRO A 148 -0.71 -3.61 4.85
N ILE A 149 -0.11 -4.68 5.36
CA ILE A 149 -0.82 -5.91 5.76
C ILE A 149 -1.08 -5.85 7.26
N ASN A 150 -0.02 -5.68 8.04
CA ASN A 150 -0.07 -5.56 9.50
C ASN A 150 1.04 -4.59 9.98
N GLN A 151 1.45 -4.69 11.25
CA GLN A 151 2.49 -3.81 11.82
C GLN A 151 3.90 -4.17 11.39
N GLU A 152 4.16 -5.44 11.07
CA GLU A 152 5.48 -5.99 10.75
C GLU A 152 5.62 -6.27 9.25
N GLU A 153 4.50 -6.47 8.54
CA GLU A 153 4.47 -6.83 7.13
C GLU A 153 3.71 -5.81 6.27
N HIS A 154 4.26 -5.55 5.10
CA HIS A 154 3.64 -4.71 4.09
C HIS A 154 4.17 -5.07 2.70
N ILE A 155 3.44 -4.68 1.68
CA ILE A 155 3.84 -4.85 0.29
C ILE A 155 4.19 -3.49 -0.30
N ILE A 156 5.29 -3.44 -1.05
CA ILE A 156 5.61 -2.31 -1.91
C ILE A 156 5.43 -2.75 -3.34
N ARG A 157 4.42 -2.19 -4.01
CA ARG A 157 4.17 -2.41 -5.43
C ARG A 157 4.74 -1.23 -6.21
N SER A 158 5.59 -1.54 -7.18
CA SER A 158 6.14 -0.55 -8.11
C SER A 158 5.81 -0.94 -9.53
N THR A 159 5.39 0.03 -10.33
CA THR A 159 5.14 -0.15 -11.76
C THR A 159 5.98 0.83 -12.56
N GLY A 160 6.36 0.43 -13.76
CA GLY A 160 7.20 1.20 -14.66
C GLY A 160 7.29 0.54 -16.02
N SER A 161 8.25 0.98 -16.80
CA SER A 161 8.67 0.32 -18.04
C SER A 161 10.14 -0.06 -17.97
N LEU A 162 10.45 -1.21 -18.56
CA LEU A 162 11.79 -1.66 -18.87
C LEU A 162 12.00 -1.51 -20.38
N ILE A 163 12.93 -0.65 -20.76
CA ILE A 163 13.28 -0.37 -22.14
C ILE A 163 14.58 -1.10 -22.45
N LEU A 164 14.53 -2.05 -23.37
CA LEU A 164 15.62 -2.96 -23.69
C LEU A 164 16.09 -2.73 -25.13
N GLY A 165 17.36 -2.36 -25.31
CA GLY A 165 17.98 -2.33 -26.63
C GLY A 165 18.27 -3.75 -27.11
N VAL A 166 17.75 -4.10 -28.28
CA VAL A 166 17.90 -5.43 -28.87
C VAL A 166 19.03 -5.40 -29.89
N ASN A 167 20.01 -6.29 -29.74
CA ASN A 167 21.03 -6.54 -30.75
C ASN A 167 20.98 -8.01 -31.22
N GLU A 168 21.86 -8.37 -32.15
CA GLU A 168 21.94 -9.76 -32.62
C GLU A 168 22.22 -10.76 -31.49
N GLU A 169 22.98 -10.33 -30.47
CA GLU A 169 23.29 -11.16 -29.32
C GLU A 169 22.06 -11.45 -28.48
N THR A 170 21.19 -10.46 -28.30
CA THR A 170 19.88 -10.63 -27.67
C THR A 170 19.08 -11.71 -28.39
N ILE A 171 19.02 -11.68 -29.72
CA ILE A 171 18.30 -12.70 -30.51
C ILE A 171 18.95 -14.08 -30.31
N ARG A 172 20.28 -14.18 -30.39
CA ARG A 172 21.00 -15.45 -30.19
C ARG A 172 20.75 -16.08 -28.82
N VAL A 173 20.62 -15.26 -27.77
CA VAL A 173 20.42 -15.75 -26.40
C VAL A 173 18.95 -16.02 -26.11
N ILE A 174 18.07 -15.08 -26.45
CA ILE A 174 16.67 -15.06 -26.00
C ILE A 174 15.74 -15.73 -27.01
N CYS A 175 15.91 -15.51 -28.30
CA CYS A 175 15.03 -16.07 -29.33
C CYS A 175 15.85 -16.76 -30.44
N PRO A 176 16.65 -17.81 -30.13
CA PRO A 176 17.49 -18.45 -31.14
C PRO A 176 16.70 -19.06 -32.30
N GLN A 177 15.46 -19.45 -32.05
CA GLN A 177 14.58 -20.07 -33.05
C GLN A 177 14.22 -19.14 -34.22
N ILE A 178 14.28 -17.81 -34.02
CA ILE A 178 13.95 -16.85 -35.08
C ILE A 178 15.19 -16.35 -35.85
N ILE A 179 16.40 -16.84 -35.55
CA ILE A 179 17.65 -16.38 -36.20
C ILE A 179 17.56 -16.50 -37.73
N SER A 180 16.97 -17.58 -38.23
CA SER A 180 16.80 -17.81 -39.68
C SER A 180 15.69 -16.95 -40.30
N ASN A 181 14.80 -16.36 -39.49
CA ASN A 181 13.71 -15.52 -39.95
C ASN A 181 14.17 -14.06 -40.07
N GLN A 182 14.82 -13.73 -41.19
CA GLN A 182 15.36 -12.38 -41.42
C GLN A 182 14.31 -11.26 -41.31
N ARG A 183 13.05 -11.53 -41.65
CA ARG A 183 11.94 -10.57 -41.51
C ARG A 183 11.74 -10.16 -40.05
N LEU A 184 11.73 -11.11 -39.12
CA LEU A 184 11.58 -10.80 -37.68
C LEU A 184 12.86 -10.20 -37.10
N VAL A 185 14.02 -10.76 -37.44
CA VAL A 185 15.31 -10.28 -36.94
C VAL A 185 15.55 -8.82 -37.32
N SER A 186 15.34 -8.45 -38.59
CA SER A 186 15.51 -7.06 -39.07
C SER A 186 14.57 -6.05 -38.40
N ARG A 187 13.41 -6.49 -37.91
CA ARG A 187 12.46 -5.64 -37.18
C ARG A 187 12.80 -5.50 -35.70
N LEU A 188 13.60 -6.39 -35.14
CA LEU A 188 13.94 -6.39 -33.72
C LEU A 188 15.33 -5.81 -33.46
N VAL A 189 16.33 -6.20 -34.27
CA VAL A 189 17.72 -5.75 -34.08
C VAL A 189 17.83 -4.23 -34.30
N GLY A 190 18.51 -3.56 -33.38
CA GLY A 190 18.67 -2.11 -33.36
C GLY A 190 17.46 -1.35 -32.78
N GLN A 191 16.38 -2.04 -32.43
CA GLN A 191 15.21 -1.42 -31.82
C GLN A 191 15.26 -1.41 -30.30
N LYS A 192 14.38 -0.59 -29.71
CA LYS A 192 14.13 -0.53 -28.27
C LYS A 192 12.79 -1.19 -27.97
N LEU A 193 12.84 -2.27 -27.20
CA LEU A 193 11.67 -2.98 -26.71
C LEU A 193 11.18 -2.33 -25.42
N LEU A 194 9.97 -1.77 -25.44
CA LEU A 194 9.34 -1.15 -24.27
C LEU A 194 8.40 -2.15 -23.62
N CYS A 195 8.81 -2.73 -22.49
CA CYS A 195 8.03 -3.71 -21.75
C CYS A 195 7.51 -3.10 -20.45
N PRO A 196 6.18 -3.07 -20.22
CA PRO A 196 5.62 -2.78 -18.90
C PRO A 196 6.21 -3.73 -17.85
N LEU A 197 6.66 -3.16 -16.73
CA LEU A 197 7.33 -3.87 -15.64
C LEU A 197 6.59 -3.57 -14.33
N GLN A 198 6.19 -4.63 -13.63
CA GLN A 198 5.73 -4.57 -12.24
C GLN A 198 6.70 -5.34 -11.34
N MET A 199 7.08 -4.74 -10.22
CA MET A 199 7.83 -5.39 -9.15
C MET A 199 7.07 -5.24 -7.83
N THR A 200 6.77 -6.36 -7.20
CA THR A 200 6.05 -6.44 -5.92
C THR A 200 6.98 -6.99 -4.85
N PHE A 201 7.36 -6.14 -3.91
CA PHE A 201 8.25 -6.47 -2.80
C PHE A 201 7.40 -6.78 -1.57
N TYR A 202 7.53 -7.99 -1.04
CA TYR A 202 6.89 -8.40 0.21
C TYR A 202 7.89 -8.19 1.34
N MET A 203 7.62 -7.18 2.17
CA MET A 203 8.50 -6.69 3.21
C MET A 203 8.05 -7.25 4.56
N SER A 204 9.03 -7.62 5.40
CA SER A 204 8.81 -7.99 6.79
C SER A 204 9.90 -7.39 7.67
N ASP A 205 9.51 -6.83 8.82
CA ASP A 205 10.44 -6.39 9.87
C ASP A 205 10.68 -7.52 10.87
N ASN A 206 11.91 -8.02 10.90
CA ASN A 206 12.36 -9.07 11.81
C ASN A 206 13.10 -8.53 13.05
N GLY A 207 12.95 -7.23 13.35
CA GLY A 207 13.60 -6.57 14.50
C GLY A 207 15.03 -6.09 14.23
N HIS A 208 15.60 -6.41 13.06
CA HIS A 208 16.89 -5.88 12.58
C HIS A 208 16.74 -4.92 11.40
N GLY A 209 15.51 -4.50 11.13
CA GLY A 209 15.14 -3.64 10.03
C GLY A 209 14.42 -4.45 8.94
N SER A 210 13.39 -3.83 8.38
CA SER A 210 12.56 -4.41 7.33
C SER A 210 13.38 -4.82 6.10
N LYS A 211 13.07 -5.99 5.53
CA LYS A 211 13.64 -6.49 4.27
C LYS A 211 12.59 -7.23 3.45
N ALA A 212 12.80 -7.24 2.13
CA ALA A 212 11.99 -8.02 1.22
C ALA A 212 12.36 -9.51 1.35
N TYR A 213 11.42 -10.33 1.82
CA TYR A 213 11.58 -11.78 1.89
C TYR A 213 11.06 -12.49 0.63
N ARG A 214 10.21 -11.80 -0.15
CA ARG A 214 9.71 -12.28 -1.43
C ARG A 214 9.63 -11.13 -2.44
N LEU A 215 9.97 -11.43 -3.68
CA LEU A 215 9.90 -10.52 -4.82
C LEU A 215 9.18 -11.20 -5.98
N GLU A 216 8.08 -10.60 -6.41
CA GLU A 216 7.41 -10.98 -7.64
C GLU A 216 7.73 -9.95 -8.71
N THR A 217 8.10 -10.43 -9.90
CA THR A 217 8.30 -9.60 -11.08
C THR A 217 7.35 -10.05 -12.18
N SER A 218 6.74 -9.09 -12.87
CA SER A 218 5.96 -9.33 -14.07
C SER A 218 6.46 -8.39 -15.16
N LEU A 219 6.87 -8.95 -16.29
CA LEU A 219 7.44 -8.22 -17.41
C LEU A 219 6.69 -8.58 -18.68
N ASP A 220 6.00 -7.60 -19.27
CA ASP A 220 5.14 -7.81 -20.41
C ASP A 220 5.89 -7.61 -21.73
N PHE A 221 6.55 -8.70 -22.18
CA PHE A 221 7.18 -8.77 -23.49
C PHE A 221 6.18 -8.73 -24.64
N THR A 222 4.97 -9.26 -24.43
CA THR A 222 3.93 -9.33 -25.47
C THR A 222 3.56 -7.93 -25.93
N SER A 223 3.28 -7.02 -25.00
CA SER A 223 2.97 -5.62 -25.32
C SER A 223 4.14 -4.93 -26.02
N GLY A 224 5.37 -5.13 -25.54
CA GLY A 224 6.56 -4.54 -26.16
C GLY A 224 6.79 -5.03 -27.58
N LEU A 225 6.69 -6.34 -27.81
CA LEU A 225 6.89 -6.96 -29.11
C LEU A 225 5.76 -6.59 -30.07
N LEU A 226 4.51 -6.54 -29.59
CA LEU A 226 3.38 -6.11 -30.41
C LEU A 226 3.58 -4.67 -30.91
N GLY A 227 4.15 -3.79 -30.09
CA GLY A 227 4.50 -2.42 -30.51
C GLY A 227 5.50 -2.36 -31.67
N LEU A 228 6.45 -3.30 -31.74
CA LEU A 228 7.46 -3.36 -32.81
C LEU A 228 6.99 -4.15 -34.03
N LEU A 229 6.28 -5.26 -33.81
CA LEU A 229 5.89 -6.23 -34.82
C LEU A 229 4.50 -5.95 -35.42
N GLY A 230 3.64 -5.21 -34.71
CA GLY A 230 2.35 -4.75 -35.20
C GLY A 230 1.27 -5.82 -35.36
N ASN A 231 1.57 -7.09 -35.05
CA ASN A 231 0.61 -8.18 -35.09
C ASN A 231 0.99 -9.30 -34.10
N LEU A 232 -0.02 -10.02 -33.60
CA LEU A 232 0.16 -11.06 -32.59
C LEU A 232 0.80 -12.34 -33.13
N MET A 233 0.65 -12.66 -34.42
CA MET A 233 1.23 -13.87 -35.01
C MET A 233 2.77 -13.83 -34.96
N ASP A 234 3.35 -12.70 -35.33
CA ASP A 234 4.79 -12.47 -35.24
C ASP A 234 5.26 -12.50 -33.77
N VAL A 235 4.46 -11.96 -32.83
CA VAL A 235 4.79 -12.02 -31.39
C VAL A 235 4.82 -13.45 -30.89
N VAL A 236 3.83 -14.27 -31.27
CA VAL A 236 3.79 -15.70 -30.91
C VAL A 236 5.00 -16.41 -31.48
N GLU A 237 5.40 -16.13 -32.72
CA GLU A 237 6.60 -16.73 -33.34
C GLU A 237 7.88 -16.38 -32.57
N VAL A 238 8.03 -15.12 -32.13
CA VAL A 238 9.18 -14.66 -31.32
C VAL A 238 9.17 -15.26 -29.91
N MET A 239 8.00 -15.39 -29.28
CA MET A 239 7.89 -15.90 -27.91
C MET A 239 7.90 -17.43 -27.84
N ASN A 240 7.51 -18.12 -28.91
CA ASN A 240 7.52 -19.58 -28.96
C ASN A 240 8.96 -20.11 -28.93
N GLY A 241 9.34 -20.76 -27.84
CA GLY A 241 10.72 -21.24 -27.64
C GLY A 241 11.69 -20.17 -27.13
N ALA A 242 11.21 -18.99 -26.72
CA ALA A 242 12.07 -17.96 -26.14
C ALA A 242 12.64 -18.41 -24.79
N HIS A 243 13.92 -18.11 -24.55
CA HIS A 243 14.64 -18.41 -23.31
C HIS A 243 14.41 -17.36 -22.21
N ILE A 244 13.22 -16.77 -22.17
CA ILE A 244 12.81 -15.80 -21.16
C ILE A 244 11.36 -16.06 -20.75
N ASN A 245 11.08 -16.02 -19.46
CA ASN A 245 9.74 -16.24 -18.93
C ASN A 245 9.01 -14.93 -18.61
N GLY A 246 7.74 -15.03 -18.20
CA GLY A 246 6.89 -13.86 -17.88
C GLY A 246 7.32 -13.06 -16.64
N SER A 247 8.20 -13.60 -15.79
CA SER A 247 8.82 -12.83 -14.70
C SER A 247 10.09 -12.08 -15.15
N GLY A 248 10.50 -12.29 -16.39
CA GLY A 248 11.72 -11.72 -16.97
C GLY A 248 12.98 -12.48 -16.56
N GLU A 249 12.90 -13.72 -16.08
CA GLU A 249 14.08 -14.55 -15.85
C GLU A 249 14.60 -15.11 -17.18
N ILE A 250 15.91 -14.92 -17.43
CA ILE A 250 16.61 -15.53 -18.56
C ILE A 250 16.96 -16.96 -18.16
N MET A 251 16.36 -17.93 -18.86
CA MET A 251 16.45 -19.36 -18.52
C MET A 251 17.74 -20.02 -19.01
N ASN A 252 18.36 -19.47 -20.06
CA ASN A 252 19.65 -19.94 -20.58
C ASN A 252 20.78 -19.03 -20.07
N THR A 253 21.23 -19.29 -18.84
CA THR A 253 22.30 -18.51 -18.20
C THR A 253 23.65 -18.91 -18.78
N ARG A 254 24.42 -17.93 -19.27
CA ARG A 254 25.81 -18.16 -19.65
C ARG A 254 26.66 -18.31 -18.40
N THR A 255 27.77 -19.03 -18.51
CA THR A 255 28.87 -18.91 -17.56
C THR A 255 29.45 -17.50 -17.70
N ILE A 256 29.03 -16.58 -16.83
CA ILE A 256 29.54 -15.22 -16.80
C ILE A 256 31.02 -15.30 -16.37
N PRO A 257 31.97 -14.69 -17.11
CA PRO A 257 33.34 -14.60 -16.63
C PRO A 257 33.33 -13.89 -15.27
N ILE A 258 33.81 -14.56 -14.24
CA ILE A 258 34.01 -13.95 -12.92
C ILE A 258 35.00 -12.82 -13.12
N VAL A 259 34.52 -11.58 -13.22
CA VAL A 259 35.38 -10.41 -13.07
C VAL A 259 35.72 -10.40 -11.58
N PRO A 260 36.97 -10.70 -11.17
CA PRO A 260 37.32 -10.65 -9.77
C PRO A 260 37.02 -9.24 -9.28
N ALA A 261 36.25 -9.14 -8.20
CA ALA A 261 36.02 -7.88 -7.54
C ALA A 261 37.40 -7.21 -7.33
N PRO A 262 37.62 -5.97 -7.80
CA PRO A 262 38.88 -5.31 -7.51
C PRO A 262 39.03 -5.30 -5.99
N SER A 263 40.16 -5.84 -5.53
CA SER A 263 40.56 -5.71 -4.14
C SER A 263 40.55 -4.23 -3.82
N LEU A 264 39.56 -3.79 -3.05
CA LEU A 264 39.50 -2.44 -2.52
C LEU A 264 40.89 -2.14 -1.93
N PRO A 265 41.57 -1.04 -2.32
CA PRO A 265 42.69 -0.58 -1.52
C PRO A 265 42.17 -0.42 -0.09
N ALA A 266 42.91 -0.98 0.88
CA ALA A 266 42.58 -0.86 2.29
C ALA A 266 42.56 0.63 2.67
N ALA A 267 41.39 1.25 2.53
CA ALA A 267 41.18 2.64 2.90
C ALA A 267 41.14 2.71 4.43
N PRO A 268 41.88 3.64 5.06
CA PRO A 268 41.83 3.85 6.49
C PRO A 268 40.48 4.50 6.87
N TYR A 269 39.41 3.71 6.97
CA TYR A 269 38.08 4.22 7.28
C TYR A 269 37.21 3.21 8.05
N MET A 270 37.68 2.80 9.23
CA MET A 270 36.89 1.96 10.15
C MET A 270 36.55 2.64 11.50
N ILE A 271 37.02 3.86 11.75
CA ILE A 271 36.68 4.60 12.97
C ILE A 271 35.47 5.54 12.75
N SER A 272 35.15 5.87 11.51
CA SER A 272 34.19 6.91 11.11
C SER A 272 32.76 6.42 10.82
N LYS A 273 32.54 5.19 10.33
CA LYS A 273 31.17 4.67 10.08
C LYS A 273 30.36 4.50 11.37
N ARG A 274 31.00 4.10 12.47
CA ARG A 274 30.34 3.97 13.79
C ARG A 274 29.94 5.34 14.32
N ILE A 275 30.84 6.32 14.27
CA ILE A 275 30.60 7.70 14.70
C ILE A 275 29.52 8.37 13.84
N TYR A 276 29.58 8.21 12.51
CA TYR A 276 28.58 8.75 11.59
C TYR A 276 27.19 8.15 11.82
N ARG A 277 27.09 6.82 11.99
CA ARG A 277 25.83 6.14 12.34
C ARG A 277 25.29 6.57 13.70
N GLN A 278 26.16 6.75 14.70
CA GLN A 278 25.76 7.22 16.04
C GLN A 278 25.26 8.68 16.00
N MET A 279 25.89 9.52 15.19
CA MET A 279 25.53 10.92 15.01
C MET A 279 24.21 11.08 14.24
N GLN A 280 24.01 10.30 13.16
CA GLN A 280 22.73 10.20 12.43
C GLN A 280 21.60 9.68 13.34
N CYS A 281 21.83 8.63 14.11
CA CYS A 281 20.83 8.12 15.06
C CYS A 281 20.49 9.15 16.14
N ARG A 282 21.47 9.91 16.65
CA ARG A 282 21.22 11.00 17.61
C ARG A 282 20.43 12.14 16.99
N ASN A 283 20.73 12.55 15.76
CA ASN A 283 20.02 13.62 15.08
C ASN A 283 18.59 13.21 14.72
N ASN A 284 18.38 12.00 14.22
CA ASN A 284 17.05 11.49 13.91
C ASN A 284 16.21 11.35 15.19
N ARG A 285 16.78 10.82 16.29
CA ARG A 285 16.08 10.77 17.59
C ARG A 285 15.70 12.16 18.13
N ARG A 286 16.55 13.17 17.94
CA ARG A 286 16.24 14.55 18.33
C ARG A 286 15.12 15.14 17.46
N LYS A 287 15.16 14.90 16.15
CA LYS A 287 14.14 15.33 15.21
C LYS A 287 12.77 14.70 15.53
N TYR A 288 12.72 13.38 15.72
CA TYR A 288 11.48 12.69 16.11
C TYR A 288 10.93 13.16 17.46
N ARG A 289 11.79 13.43 18.45
CA ARG A 289 11.35 13.98 19.75
C ARG A 289 10.80 15.40 19.62
N ALA A 290 11.39 16.23 18.77
CA ALA A 290 10.90 17.59 18.52
C ALA A 290 9.55 17.57 17.77
N GLU A 291 9.40 16.73 16.76
CA GLU A 291 8.14 16.55 16.01
C GLU A 291 7.03 15.98 16.90
N ALA A 292 7.34 14.97 17.73
CA ALA A 292 6.37 14.41 18.68
C ALA A 292 5.95 15.43 19.74
N LYS A 293 6.88 16.27 20.23
CA LYS A 293 6.58 17.35 21.18
C LYS A 293 5.68 18.42 20.55
N ALA A 294 5.99 18.87 19.34
CA ALA A 294 5.18 19.85 18.62
C ALA A 294 3.76 19.33 18.33
N HIS A 295 3.64 18.04 17.97
CA HIS A 295 2.34 17.41 17.77
C HIS A 295 1.52 17.32 19.07
N LEU A 296 2.18 17.03 20.20
CA LEU A 296 1.53 16.97 21.51
C LEU A 296 1.05 18.36 21.97
N GLU A 297 1.85 19.41 21.77
CA GLU A 297 1.46 20.81 22.04
C GLU A 297 0.26 21.24 21.18
N MET A 298 0.20 20.85 19.90
CA MET A 298 -0.97 21.13 19.05
C MET A 298 -2.24 20.41 19.53
N LEU A 299 -2.11 19.17 20.00
CA LEU A 299 -3.23 18.41 20.55
C LEU A 299 -3.73 19.02 21.86
N GLU A 300 -2.83 19.41 22.76
CA GLU A 300 -3.19 20.10 24.00
C GLU A 300 -3.95 21.40 23.70
N HIS A 301 -3.48 22.19 22.74
CA HIS A 301 -4.19 23.41 22.33
C HIS A 301 -5.58 23.12 21.74
N SER A 302 -5.70 22.05 20.95
CA SER A 302 -6.98 21.63 20.37
C SER A 302 -7.97 21.16 21.44
N VAL A 303 -7.50 20.43 22.45
CA VAL A 303 -8.30 19.98 23.59
C VAL A 303 -8.78 21.18 24.42
N GLU A 304 -7.89 22.14 24.70
CA GLU A 304 -8.25 23.35 25.43
C GLU A 304 -9.29 24.19 24.68
N HIS A 305 -9.11 24.36 23.36
CA HIS A 305 -10.07 25.06 22.51
C HIS A 305 -11.44 24.36 22.50
N LEU A 306 -11.47 23.04 22.30
CA LEU A 306 -12.71 22.28 22.27
C LEU A 306 -13.42 22.34 23.62
N THR A 307 -12.70 22.23 24.73
CA THR A 307 -13.27 22.32 26.08
C THR A 307 -13.94 23.68 26.31
N LYS A 308 -13.34 24.78 25.84
CA LYS A 308 -13.94 26.12 25.92
C LYS A 308 -15.20 26.23 25.07
N GLU A 309 -15.22 25.64 23.88
CA GLU A 309 -16.42 25.59 23.04
C GLU A 309 -17.54 24.74 23.69
N THR A 310 -17.22 23.60 24.30
CA THR A 310 -18.24 22.78 24.99
C THR A 310 -18.90 23.56 26.12
N VAL A 311 -18.11 24.20 26.98
CA VAL A 311 -18.64 25.03 28.08
C VAL A 311 -19.50 26.19 27.55
N ARG A 312 -19.10 26.81 26.44
CA ARG A 312 -19.90 27.88 25.81
C ARG A 312 -21.25 27.35 25.30
N LEU A 313 -21.25 26.18 24.66
CA LEU A 313 -22.45 25.56 24.12
C LEU A 313 -23.38 25.06 25.24
N GLU A 314 -22.84 24.53 26.33
CA GLU A 314 -23.61 24.17 27.53
C GLU A 314 -24.29 25.40 28.15
N GLY A 315 -23.58 26.54 28.28
CA GLY A 315 -24.20 27.79 28.75
C GLY A 315 -25.28 28.34 27.82
N HIS A 316 -25.13 28.17 26.50
CA HIS A 316 -26.21 28.51 25.56
C HIS A 316 -27.42 27.58 25.71
N LEU A 317 -27.21 26.28 25.93
CA LEU A 317 -28.29 25.33 26.16
C LEU A 317 -29.05 25.62 27.46
N GLU A 318 -28.36 25.97 28.55
CA GLU A 318 -29.00 26.36 29.81
C GLU A 318 -29.82 27.65 29.67
N SER A 319 -29.30 28.65 28.97
CA SER A 319 -30.04 29.90 28.75
C SER A 319 -31.26 29.72 27.84
N LEU A 320 -31.18 28.84 26.82
CA LEU A 320 -32.33 28.44 26.01
C LEU A 320 -33.35 27.62 26.82
N SER A 321 -32.89 26.75 27.73
CA SER A 321 -33.78 25.97 28.61
C SER A 321 -34.54 26.86 29.59
N LEU A 322 -33.92 27.95 30.08
CA LEU A 322 -34.56 28.93 30.96
C LEU A 322 -35.54 29.85 30.23
N ALA A 323 -35.33 30.09 28.93
CA ALA A 323 -36.22 30.92 28.10
C ALA A 323 -37.49 30.20 27.63
N VAL A 324 -37.56 28.87 27.79
CA VAL A 324 -38.68 28.01 27.36
C VAL A 324 -39.60 27.61 28.53
N MET A 325 -39.23 27.93 29.78
CA MET A 325 -40.13 27.83 30.96
C MET A 325 -40.86 29.14 31.23
#